data_AF-A0A2G0QGS0-F1
#
_entry.id   AF-A0A2G0QGS0-F1
#
_cell.length_a   1.000
_cell.length_b   1.000
_cell.length_c   1.000
_cell.angle_alpha   90.00
_cell.angle_beta   90.00
_cell.angle_gamma   90.00
#
_symmetry.space_group_name_H-M   'P 1'
#
loop_
_entity.id
_entity.type
_entity.pdbx_description
1 polymer ?
#
loop_
_entity_poly.entity_id
_entity_poly.type
_entity_poly.pdbx_seq_one_letter_code
_entity_poly.pdbx_strand_id
1 'polypeptide(L)'
;MSEFIKPEHECPFDPKHYQCDCFIAPVGSFSWALIQLKLRKRVARSVWGGKGMYLAITPRVNDLTVEEGSAYAVDGVAVGTQYDYLTHIDLRNEHGNFVPWQPTQEDMMACDWKFFEDKVKPEPDTKPEPEVKQEPELKSKPYTVVFDITPVRDEKTRWGALHVDEKPPIMIENNLELANIGGATWTISDHYNDPDEKKEHGDQFSVNLIPEIRDTPLFQDLRKRKLIITVNGETYNLGNCLRWSKIDFTNWFTYRGEDAEKIGSLLKQSDKTFRFYCNWYE
;
A
#
# COMPACT_ATOMS: atom_id res chain seq x y z
N MET A 1 -10.86 -35.33 -3.84
CA MET A 1 -10.89 -34.17 -2.93
C MET A 1 -9.57 -34.19 -2.18
N SER A 2 -8.73 -33.17 -2.36
CA SER A 2 -7.41 -33.13 -1.71
C SER A 2 -7.57 -33.14 -0.19
N GLU A 3 -6.69 -33.82 0.53
CA GLU A 3 -6.65 -33.89 2.01
C GLU A 3 -6.52 -32.52 2.72
N PHE A 4 -6.41 -31.43 1.96
CA PHE A 4 -6.09 -30.08 2.44
C PHE A 4 -7.31 -29.19 2.77
N ILE A 5 -8.54 -29.61 2.50
CA ILE A 5 -9.74 -28.83 2.85
C ILE A 5 -10.77 -29.75 3.49
N LYS A 6 -10.70 -29.86 4.81
CA LYS A 6 -11.73 -30.50 5.63
C LYS A 6 -12.80 -29.45 5.98
N PRO A 7 -14.10 -29.65 5.68
CA PRO A 7 -15.16 -28.67 5.95
C PRO A 7 -15.24 -28.22 7.42
N GLU A 8 -14.81 -29.08 8.34
CA GLU A 8 -14.78 -28.83 9.77
C GLU A 8 -13.60 -27.95 10.24
N HIS A 9 -12.62 -27.67 9.37
CA HIS A 9 -11.48 -26.79 9.68
C HIS A 9 -11.52 -25.53 8.81
N GLU A 10 -11.39 -24.35 9.42
CA GLU A 10 -11.19 -23.11 8.68
C GLU A 10 -9.92 -23.20 7.82
N CYS A 11 -9.96 -22.62 6.61
CA CYS A 11 -8.76 -22.51 5.78
C CYS A 11 -7.66 -21.78 6.58
N PRO A 12 -6.46 -22.37 6.73
CA PRO A 12 -5.36 -21.75 7.45
C PRO A 12 -5.06 -20.36 6.87
N PHE A 13 -5.21 -19.34 7.70
CA PHE A 13 -4.87 -17.97 7.33
C PHE A 13 -3.44 -17.66 7.75
N ASP A 14 -2.49 -17.75 6.82
CA ASP A 14 -1.15 -17.20 6.97
C ASP A 14 -1.07 -15.84 6.24
N PRO A 15 -0.89 -14.71 6.95
CA PRO A 15 -0.67 -13.40 6.35
C PRO A 15 0.43 -13.38 5.28
N LYS A 16 1.44 -14.26 5.38
CA LYS A 16 2.55 -14.36 4.42
C LYS A 16 2.09 -14.83 3.03
N HIS A 17 1.00 -15.60 2.93
CA HIS A 17 0.45 -16.03 1.64
C HIS A 17 -0.06 -14.87 0.78
N TYR A 18 -0.24 -13.69 1.37
CA TYR A 18 -0.70 -12.47 0.69
C TYR A 18 0.39 -11.39 0.64
N GLN A 19 1.65 -11.72 0.98
CA GLN A 19 2.76 -10.77 0.98
C GLN A 19 3.58 -10.76 -0.32
N CYS A 20 3.47 -11.78 -1.17
CA CYS A 20 4.09 -11.81 -2.51
C CYS A 20 3.39 -12.84 -3.40
N ASP A 21 2.53 -12.38 -4.30
CA ASP A 21 2.33 -12.84 -5.69
C ASP A 21 1.18 -12.02 -6.31
N CYS A 22 1.28 -11.81 -7.61
CA CYS A 22 0.68 -10.71 -8.37
C CYS A 22 -0.87 -10.66 -8.35
N PHE A 23 -1.43 -9.44 -8.42
CA PHE A 23 -2.88 -9.10 -8.40
C PHE A 23 -3.59 -9.27 -7.05
N ILE A 24 -3.23 -8.43 -6.06
CA ILE A 24 -3.83 -8.42 -4.71
C ILE A 24 -5.09 -7.56 -4.68
N ALA A 25 -6.07 -7.82 -5.56
CA ALA A 25 -7.36 -7.14 -5.69
C ALA A 25 -7.32 -5.58 -5.86
N PRO A 26 -8.16 -4.99 -6.72
CA PRO A 26 -8.18 -3.53 -6.87
C PRO A 26 -8.44 -2.81 -5.54
N VAL A 27 -7.63 -1.80 -5.20
CA VAL A 27 -7.89 -0.92 -4.05
C VAL A 27 -9.31 -0.37 -4.16
N GLY A 28 -10.03 -0.34 -3.04
CA GLY A 28 -11.44 0.05 -3.04
C GLY A 28 -12.42 -1.09 -3.24
N SER A 29 -12.01 -2.24 -3.81
CA SER A 29 -12.88 -3.40 -3.97
C SER A 29 -13.14 -4.15 -2.66
N PHE A 30 -14.23 -4.91 -2.60
CA PHE A 30 -14.52 -5.79 -1.47
C PHE A 30 -13.43 -6.85 -1.25
N SER A 31 -12.88 -7.41 -2.34
CA SER A 31 -11.77 -8.38 -2.27
C SER A 31 -10.54 -7.77 -1.57
N TRP A 32 -10.22 -6.52 -1.90
CA TRP A 32 -9.16 -5.78 -1.20
C TRP A 32 -9.51 -5.54 0.27
N ALA A 33 -10.75 -5.14 0.57
CA ALA A 33 -11.20 -4.93 1.95
C ALA A 33 -11.10 -6.20 2.80
N LEU A 34 -11.46 -7.36 2.25
CA LEU A 34 -11.34 -8.65 2.92
C LEU A 34 -9.87 -9.03 3.19
N ILE A 35 -8.96 -8.74 2.25
CA ILE A 35 -7.52 -8.93 2.46
C ILE A 35 -7.03 -8.02 3.60
N GLN A 36 -7.44 -6.76 3.63
CA GLN A 36 -7.06 -5.85 4.72
C GLN A 36 -7.60 -6.30 6.09
N LEU A 37 -8.86 -6.78 6.14
CA LEU A 37 -9.44 -7.35 7.36
C LEU A 37 -8.63 -8.53 7.86
N LYS A 38 -8.32 -9.48 6.97
CA LYS A 38 -7.45 -10.62 7.26
C LYS A 38 -6.07 -10.17 7.79
N LEU A 39 -5.50 -9.10 7.25
CA LEU A 39 -4.28 -8.44 7.74
C LEU A 39 -4.46 -7.60 9.03
N ARG A 40 -5.59 -7.78 9.74
CA ARG A 40 -5.91 -7.11 11.01
C ARG A 40 -6.03 -5.59 10.89
N LYS A 41 -6.42 -5.10 9.71
CA LYS A 41 -6.71 -3.68 9.48
C LYS A 41 -8.20 -3.42 9.53
N ARG A 42 -8.58 -2.23 10.01
CA ARG A 42 -9.97 -1.76 9.99
C ARG A 42 -10.26 -1.11 8.65
N VAL A 43 -11.42 -1.44 8.08
CA VAL A 43 -11.88 -0.90 6.79
C VAL A 43 -13.30 -0.39 6.91
N ALA A 44 -13.67 0.56 6.07
CA ALA A 44 -15.00 1.14 6.03
C ALA A 44 -15.43 1.44 4.60
N ARG A 45 -16.74 1.44 4.35
CA ARG A 45 -17.32 2.03 3.14
C ARG A 45 -17.18 3.55 3.19
N SER A 46 -17.06 4.20 2.04
CA SER A 46 -17.00 5.67 2.00
C SER A 46 -18.32 6.31 2.40
N VAL A 47 -19.45 5.65 2.11
CA VAL A 47 -20.79 6.07 2.55
C VAL A 47 -21.00 6.02 4.08
N TRP A 48 -20.08 5.39 4.82
CA TRP A 48 -20.06 5.42 6.29
C TRP A 48 -19.24 6.57 6.87
N GLY A 49 -18.67 7.41 6.01
CA GLY A 49 -17.80 8.53 6.37
C GLY A 49 -18.40 9.42 7.46
N GLY A 50 -17.61 9.70 8.49
CA GLY A 50 -17.99 10.58 9.60
C GLY A 50 -18.83 9.93 10.70
N LYS A 51 -19.36 8.72 10.48
CA LYS A 51 -20.19 8.00 11.47
C LYS A 51 -19.39 7.11 12.43
N GLY A 52 -18.08 7.00 12.26
CA GLY A 52 -17.23 6.14 13.11
C GLY A 52 -17.51 4.64 12.95
N MET A 53 -18.16 4.25 11.85
CA MET A 53 -18.46 2.86 11.53
C MET A 53 -17.30 2.21 10.77
N TYR A 54 -16.97 0.97 11.12
CA TYR A 54 -15.95 0.19 10.43
C TYR A 54 -16.14 -1.30 10.64
N LEU A 55 -15.50 -2.09 9.78
CA LEU A 55 -15.34 -3.52 9.94
C LEU A 55 -14.01 -3.88 10.59
N ALA A 56 -14.03 -4.90 11.43
CA ALA A 56 -12.85 -5.54 12.02
C ALA A 56 -13.01 -7.06 11.98
N ILE A 57 -11.88 -7.79 11.94
CA ILE A 57 -11.90 -9.25 12.00
C ILE A 57 -11.70 -9.71 13.45
N THR A 58 -12.57 -10.59 13.92
CA THR A 58 -12.46 -11.26 15.22
C THR A 58 -11.81 -12.63 15.00
N PRO A 59 -10.63 -12.90 15.60
CA PRO A 59 -9.94 -14.16 15.39
C PRO A 59 -10.70 -15.32 16.03
N ARG A 60 -10.50 -16.53 15.50
CA ARG A 60 -10.86 -17.76 16.20
C ARG A 60 -10.20 -17.82 17.58
N VAL A 61 -10.97 -18.27 18.56
CA VAL A 61 -10.50 -18.61 19.90
C VAL A 61 -10.86 -20.06 20.16
N ASN A 62 -9.87 -20.89 20.46
CA ASN A 62 -10.07 -22.31 20.69
C ASN A 62 -10.23 -22.64 22.17
N ASP A 63 -10.72 -23.84 22.45
CA ASP A 63 -10.72 -24.44 23.78
C ASP A 63 -11.47 -23.61 24.83
N LEU A 64 -12.53 -22.93 24.40
CA LEU A 64 -13.42 -22.21 25.31
C LEU A 64 -14.35 -23.19 26.01
N THR A 65 -14.68 -22.86 27.25
CA THR A 65 -15.59 -23.65 28.06
C THR A 65 -16.83 -22.82 28.38
N VAL A 66 -18.01 -23.42 28.27
CA VAL A 66 -19.26 -22.77 28.71
C VAL A 66 -19.20 -22.57 30.23
N GLU A 67 -19.10 -21.31 30.64
CA GLU A 67 -19.07 -20.91 32.05
C GLU A 67 -20.49 -20.80 32.63
N GLU A 68 -20.60 -21.02 33.94
CA GLU A 68 -21.85 -20.81 34.68
C GLU A 68 -22.31 -19.35 34.56
N GLY A 69 -23.59 -19.15 34.24
CA GLY A 69 -24.17 -17.81 34.05
C GLY A 69 -23.84 -17.13 32.71
N SER A 70 -23.04 -17.76 31.84
CA SER A 70 -22.87 -17.29 30.46
C SER A 70 -24.20 -17.35 29.69
N ALA A 71 -24.32 -16.55 28.62
CA ALA A 71 -25.51 -16.57 27.77
C ALA A 71 -25.84 -17.99 27.27
N TYR A 72 -24.82 -18.77 26.88
CA TYR A 72 -24.99 -20.15 26.46
C TYR A 72 -25.52 -21.07 27.57
N ALA A 73 -25.03 -20.91 28.80
CA ALA A 73 -25.53 -21.68 29.93
C ALA A 73 -27.00 -21.35 30.26
N VAL A 74 -27.36 -20.06 30.21
CA VAL A 74 -28.75 -19.59 30.39
C VAL A 74 -29.67 -20.14 29.30
N ASP A 75 -29.17 -20.22 28.06
CA ASP A 75 -29.89 -20.76 26.91
C ASP A 75 -29.92 -22.30 26.88
N GLY A 76 -29.37 -22.97 27.89
CA GLY A 76 -29.48 -24.43 28.10
C GLY A 76 -28.31 -25.27 27.60
N VAL A 77 -27.20 -24.66 27.19
CA VAL A 77 -25.96 -25.40 26.88
C VAL A 77 -25.31 -25.83 28.20
N ALA A 78 -24.92 -27.11 28.31
CA ALA A 78 -24.36 -27.64 29.54
C ALA A 78 -23.07 -26.90 29.93
N VAL A 79 -22.97 -26.45 31.19
CA VAL A 79 -21.74 -25.89 31.76
C VAL A 79 -20.61 -26.91 31.63
N GLY A 80 -19.43 -26.44 31.21
CA GLY A 80 -18.29 -27.31 30.92
C GLY A 80 -18.21 -27.79 29.46
N THR A 81 -19.20 -27.50 28.63
CA THR A 81 -19.13 -27.82 27.19
C THR A 81 -17.97 -27.09 26.55
N GLN A 82 -17.10 -27.84 25.87
CA GLN A 82 -15.98 -27.29 25.10
C GLN A 82 -16.45 -26.82 23.72
N TYR A 83 -15.98 -25.66 23.28
CA TYR A 83 -16.26 -25.13 21.95
C TYR A 83 -15.15 -24.20 21.47
N ASP A 84 -15.07 -24.06 20.15
CA ASP A 84 -14.26 -23.02 19.51
C ASP A 84 -15.18 -21.86 19.09
N TYR A 85 -14.76 -20.64 19.36
CA TYR A 85 -15.41 -19.46 18.82
C TYR A 85 -14.76 -19.09 17.48
N LEU A 86 -15.54 -19.14 16.40
CA LEU A 86 -15.01 -19.10 15.04
C LEU A 86 -14.62 -17.69 14.59
N THR A 87 -13.71 -17.62 13.61
CA THR A 87 -13.33 -16.34 12.98
C THR A 87 -14.54 -15.71 12.28
N HIS A 88 -14.78 -14.42 12.50
CA HIS A 88 -15.86 -13.67 11.85
C HIS A 88 -15.50 -12.19 11.70
N ILE A 89 -16.35 -11.44 10.99
CA ILE A 89 -16.21 -9.99 10.80
C ILE A 89 -17.25 -9.30 11.68
N ASP A 90 -16.83 -8.32 12.45
CA ASP A 90 -17.72 -7.44 13.20
C ASP A 90 -17.82 -6.08 12.52
N LEU A 91 -19.03 -5.51 12.57
CA LEU A 91 -19.29 -4.10 12.31
C LEU A 91 -19.32 -3.36 13.65
N ARG A 92 -18.45 -2.37 13.81
CA ARG A 92 -18.65 -1.32 14.79
C ARG A 92 -19.66 -0.33 14.23
N ASN A 93 -20.80 -0.17 14.89
CA ASN A 93 -21.84 0.76 14.49
C ASN A 93 -21.50 2.21 14.91
N GLU A 94 -22.36 3.16 14.53
CA GLU A 94 -22.15 4.59 14.80
C GLU A 94 -22.19 4.96 16.29
N HIS A 95 -22.75 4.09 17.13
CA HIS A 95 -22.75 4.23 18.59
C HIS A 95 -21.52 3.60 19.25
N GLY A 96 -20.68 2.93 18.46
CA GLY A 96 -19.47 2.29 18.92
C GLY A 96 -19.62 0.87 19.46
N ASN A 97 -20.79 0.26 19.27
CA ASN A 97 -21.04 -1.13 19.63
C ASN A 97 -20.70 -2.05 18.47
N PHE A 98 -20.30 -3.28 18.78
CA PHE A 98 -19.96 -4.30 17.79
C PHE A 98 -21.11 -5.27 17.58
N VAL A 99 -21.32 -5.66 16.33
CA VAL A 99 -22.25 -6.71 15.94
C VAL A 99 -21.63 -7.58 14.85
N PRO A 100 -21.88 -8.89 14.83
CA PRO A 100 -21.48 -9.73 13.71
C PRO A 100 -22.02 -9.17 12.39
N TRP A 101 -21.18 -9.13 11.37
CA TRP A 101 -21.50 -8.52 10.09
C TRP A 101 -21.41 -9.53 8.95
N GLN A 102 -22.38 -9.42 8.04
CA GLN A 102 -22.41 -10.17 6.79
C GLN A 102 -22.47 -9.19 5.62
N PRO A 103 -21.64 -9.38 4.57
CA PRO A 103 -21.70 -8.50 3.41
C PRO A 103 -23.00 -8.72 2.63
N THR A 104 -23.62 -7.62 2.20
CA THR A 104 -24.69 -7.67 1.19
C THR A 104 -24.09 -7.88 -0.22
N GLN A 105 -24.94 -8.14 -1.22
CA GLN A 105 -24.50 -8.16 -2.62
C GLN A 105 -23.90 -6.81 -3.05
N GLU A 106 -24.48 -5.70 -2.59
CA GLU A 106 -23.96 -4.37 -2.86
C GLU A 106 -22.60 -4.14 -2.22
N ASP A 107 -22.38 -4.64 -1.00
CA ASP A 107 -21.07 -4.57 -0.32
C ASP A 107 -20.00 -5.34 -1.08
N MET A 108 -20.33 -6.53 -1.58
CA MET A 108 -19.40 -7.37 -2.35
C MET A 108 -19.02 -6.75 -3.70
N MET A 109 -19.92 -5.97 -4.31
CA MET A 109 -19.70 -5.30 -5.59
C MET A 109 -19.21 -3.84 -5.44
N ALA A 110 -19.11 -3.34 -4.21
CA ALA A 110 -18.67 -1.98 -3.94
C ALA A 110 -17.19 -1.76 -4.25
N CYS A 111 -16.89 -0.54 -4.70
CA CYS A 111 -15.53 -0.08 -5.05
C CYS A 111 -15.07 1.12 -4.19
N ASP A 112 -15.79 1.43 -3.11
CA ASP A 112 -15.55 2.59 -2.24
C ASP A 112 -15.00 2.21 -0.85
N TRP A 113 -14.42 1.02 -0.71
CA TRP A 113 -13.78 0.56 0.52
C TRP A 113 -12.48 1.32 0.79
N LYS A 114 -12.23 1.67 2.05
CA LYS A 114 -11.01 2.38 2.47
C LYS A 114 -10.58 1.96 3.86
N PHE A 115 -9.36 2.32 4.26
CA PHE A 115 -8.95 2.20 5.65
C PHE A 115 -9.81 3.08 6.55
N PHE A 116 -10.09 2.58 7.75
CA PHE A 116 -10.68 3.40 8.79
C PHE A 116 -9.59 4.14 9.55
N GLU A 117 -9.64 5.47 9.52
CA GLU A 117 -8.78 6.35 10.31
C GLU A 117 -9.51 6.80 11.57
N ASP A 118 -8.86 6.68 12.72
CA ASP A 118 -9.37 7.30 13.93
C ASP A 118 -9.28 8.82 13.75
N LYS A 119 -10.38 9.53 14.03
CA LYS A 119 -10.28 10.98 14.24
C LYS A 119 -9.45 11.19 15.49
N VAL A 120 -8.14 11.38 15.34
CA VAL A 120 -7.27 11.83 16.42
C VAL A 120 -7.83 13.17 16.89
N LYS A 121 -8.42 13.16 18.09
CA LYS A 121 -8.73 14.38 18.83
C LYS A 121 -7.39 15.10 19.04
N PRO A 122 -7.27 16.43 18.82
CA PRO A 122 -6.04 17.12 19.20
C PRO A 122 -5.78 16.85 20.69
N GLU A 123 -4.65 16.24 21.00
CA GLU A 123 -4.25 15.97 22.38
C GLU A 123 -4.07 17.30 23.11
N PRO A 124 -4.64 17.46 24.33
CA PRO A 124 -4.27 18.58 25.19
C PRO A 124 -2.87 18.37 25.75
N ASP A 125 -2.02 19.39 25.62
CA ASP A 125 -0.67 19.46 26.20
C ASP A 125 -0.64 18.92 27.63
N THR A 126 0.05 17.80 27.84
CA THR A 126 0.38 17.31 29.18
C THR A 126 1.86 16.96 29.28
N LYS A 127 2.50 17.54 30.30
CA LYS A 127 3.93 17.47 30.68
C LYS A 127 4.47 16.04 30.83
N PRO A 128 5.80 15.84 30.76
CA PRO A 128 6.43 14.53 30.65
C PRO A 128 6.42 13.76 31.99
N GLU A 129 5.99 12.50 31.94
CA GLU A 129 6.26 11.46 32.95
C GLU A 129 7.14 10.35 32.32
N PRO A 130 7.86 9.56 33.14
CA PRO A 130 9.19 9.05 32.81
C PRO A 130 9.20 7.86 31.85
N GLU A 131 10.32 7.74 31.15
CA GLU A 131 10.66 6.76 30.12
C GLU A 131 10.25 5.32 30.46
N VAL A 132 9.22 4.83 29.77
CA VAL A 132 8.97 3.39 29.60
C VAL A 132 9.74 2.93 28.36
N LYS A 133 10.55 1.88 28.56
CA LYS A 133 11.40 1.26 27.52
C LYS A 133 10.60 0.96 26.26
N GLN A 134 11.07 1.52 25.15
CA GLN A 134 10.51 1.34 23.81
C GLN A 134 10.50 -0.13 23.40
N GLU A 135 9.29 -0.66 23.17
CA GLU A 135 9.01 -1.81 22.33
C GLU A 135 8.78 -1.28 20.88
N PRO A 136 9.27 -1.96 19.82
CA PRO A 136 9.71 -1.28 18.62
C PRO A 136 8.57 -0.60 17.86
N GLU A 137 8.82 0.66 17.48
CA GLU A 137 7.96 1.49 16.64
C GLU A 137 7.44 0.70 15.44
N LEU A 138 6.12 0.65 15.31
CA LEU A 138 5.44 0.12 14.15
C LEU A 138 5.85 0.97 12.93
N LYS A 139 6.87 0.53 12.20
CA LYS A 139 7.37 1.17 10.98
C LYS A 139 6.17 1.52 10.09
N SER A 140 6.00 2.81 9.80
CA SER A 140 4.98 3.30 8.89
C SER A 140 5.04 2.51 7.57
N LYS A 141 3.88 2.18 7.02
CA LYS A 141 3.83 1.47 5.73
C LYS A 141 4.42 2.39 4.64
N PRO A 142 5.25 1.86 3.74
CA PRO A 142 5.78 2.67 2.64
C PRO A 142 4.67 3.09 1.68
N TYR A 143 4.87 4.21 1.00
CA TYR A 143 4.07 4.54 -0.18
C TYR A 143 4.51 3.64 -1.33
N THR A 144 3.56 3.05 -2.06
CA THR A 144 3.87 2.04 -3.10
C THR A 144 3.18 2.37 -4.41
N VAL A 145 3.95 2.32 -5.50
CA VAL A 145 3.46 2.36 -6.88
C VAL A 145 4.09 1.22 -7.65
N VAL A 146 3.29 0.47 -8.40
CA VAL A 146 3.75 -0.57 -9.32
C VAL A 146 3.35 -0.20 -10.74
N PHE A 147 4.29 -0.24 -11.68
CA PHE A 147 4.02 0.04 -13.08
C PHE A 147 4.94 -0.75 -14.01
N ASP A 148 4.43 -1.06 -15.20
CA ASP A 148 5.19 -1.69 -16.27
C ASP A 148 5.75 -0.61 -17.20
N ILE A 149 7.01 -0.79 -17.60
CA ILE A 149 7.65 0.05 -18.62
C ILE A 149 8.25 -0.81 -19.71
N THR A 150 8.09 -0.37 -20.96
CA THR A 150 8.83 -0.90 -22.11
C THR A 150 9.76 0.21 -22.58
N PRO A 151 11.04 0.22 -22.16
CA PRO A 151 11.92 1.34 -22.40
C PRO A 151 12.15 1.59 -23.88
N VAL A 152 12.03 2.83 -24.30
CA VAL A 152 12.53 3.31 -25.59
C VAL A 152 13.80 4.12 -25.38
N ARG A 153 14.65 4.14 -26.40
CA ARG A 153 15.81 5.02 -26.45
C ARG A 153 15.45 6.26 -27.25
N ASP A 154 15.58 7.43 -26.64
CA ASP A 154 15.50 8.71 -27.34
C ASP A 154 16.86 9.05 -27.98
N GLU A 155 16.85 9.78 -29.10
CA GLU A 155 18.02 10.22 -29.87
C GLU A 155 19.03 11.00 -29.03
N LYS A 156 18.59 11.57 -27.89
CA LYS A 156 19.33 12.58 -27.15
C LYS A 156 20.07 12.14 -25.88
N THR A 157 19.95 10.88 -25.40
CA THR A 157 20.65 10.25 -24.22
C THR A 157 19.73 9.72 -23.09
N ARG A 158 18.47 9.43 -23.38
CA ARG A 158 17.48 8.94 -22.40
C ARG A 158 17.06 7.50 -22.72
N TRP A 159 16.91 6.70 -21.67
CA TRP A 159 16.27 5.38 -21.71
C TRP A 159 15.11 5.33 -20.75
N GLY A 160 13.98 4.78 -21.16
CA GLY A 160 12.79 4.67 -20.30
C GLY A 160 11.52 4.86 -21.11
N ALA A 161 10.43 5.18 -20.43
CA ALA A 161 9.14 5.42 -21.08
C ALA A 161 8.53 6.72 -20.54
N LEU A 162 7.99 7.53 -21.43
CA LEU A 162 7.19 8.71 -21.14
C LEU A 162 5.76 8.51 -21.62
N HIS A 163 4.83 9.26 -21.05
CA HIS A 163 3.42 9.26 -21.48
C HIS A 163 3.21 9.65 -22.96
N VAL A 164 4.17 10.32 -23.59
CA VAL A 164 4.14 10.73 -25.00
C VAL A 164 4.74 9.69 -25.95
N ASP A 165 5.41 8.67 -25.42
CA ASP A 165 6.03 7.62 -26.24
C ASP A 165 4.95 6.64 -26.73
N GLU A 166 5.22 5.89 -27.80
CA GLU A 166 4.27 4.89 -28.36
C GLU A 166 3.81 3.86 -27.32
N LYS A 167 4.69 3.54 -26.36
CA LYS A 167 4.45 2.61 -25.26
C LYS A 167 4.64 3.34 -23.92
N PRO A 168 3.61 4.06 -23.43
CA PRO A 168 3.71 4.77 -22.16
C PRO A 168 3.79 3.79 -20.98
N PRO A 169 4.25 4.24 -19.79
CA PRO A 169 4.17 3.45 -18.59
C PRO A 169 2.73 3.00 -18.31
N ILE A 170 2.56 1.74 -17.89
CA ILE A 170 1.26 1.17 -17.54
C ILE A 170 1.22 1.00 -16.03
N MET A 171 0.43 1.82 -15.34
CA MET A 171 0.23 1.71 -13.90
C MET A 171 -0.53 0.42 -13.58
N ILE A 172 -0.01 -0.38 -12.65
CA ILE A 172 -0.57 -1.68 -12.22
C ILE A 172 -1.17 -1.58 -10.83
N GLU A 173 -0.42 -1.02 -9.88
CA GLU A 173 -0.88 -0.80 -8.51
C GLU A 173 -0.50 0.62 -8.07
N ASN A 174 -1.38 1.23 -7.29
CA ASN A 174 -1.23 2.60 -6.88
C ASN A 174 -1.78 2.77 -5.47
N ASN A 175 -0.90 2.94 -4.48
CA ASN A 175 -1.24 3.30 -3.12
C ASN A 175 -0.94 4.77 -2.83
N LEU A 176 -0.83 5.57 -3.90
CA LEU A 176 -0.74 7.01 -3.89
C LEU A 176 -1.97 7.52 -4.66
N GLU A 177 -2.51 8.69 -4.35
CA GLU A 177 -3.64 9.27 -5.09
C GLU A 177 -3.18 9.81 -6.46
N LEU A 178 -2.61 8.94 -7.31
CA LEU A 178 -2.07 9.28 -8.63
C LEU A 178 -3.09 9.01 -9.73
N ALA A 179 -3.27 9.97 -10.62
CA ALA A 179 -4.02 9.76 -11.86
C ALA A 179 -3.24 8.89 -12.83
N ASN A 180 -1.90 9.08 -12.91
CA ASN A 180 -1.06 8.31 -13.82
C ASN A 180 0.45 8.41 -13.49
N ILE A 181 1.25 7.58 -14.15
CA ILE A 181 2.71 7.69 -14.22
C ILE A 181 3.07 8.42 -15.52
N GLY A 182 3.55 9.66 -15.40
CA GLY A 182 3.90 10.49 -16.56
C GLY A 182 5.16 10.04 -17.28
N GLY A 183 5.98 9.22 -16.63
CA GLY A 183 7.22 8.68 -17.16
C GLY A 183 8.14 8.10 -16.09
N ALA A 184 9.03 7.20 -16.50
CA ALA A 184 10.17 6.74 -15.71
C ALA A 184 11.37 6.60 -16.64
N THR A 185 12.46 7.30 -16.34
CA THR A 185 13.57 7.48 -17.27
C THR A 185 14.91 7.47 -16.55
N TRP A 186 15.92 6.98 -17.24
CA TRP A 186 17.32 7.12 -16.87
C TRP A 186 18.09 7.90 -17.94
N THR A 187 18.93 8.83 -17.53
CA THR A 187 19.63 9.77 -18.43
C THR A 187 21.14 9.78 -18.20
N ILE A 188 21.89 9.88 -19.31
CA ILE A 188 23.37 10.04 -19.30
C ILE A 188 23.78 11.52 -19.29
N SER A 189 22.85 12.45 -19.51
CA SER A 189 23.09 13.89 -19.38
C SER A 189 21.88 14.60 -18.81
N ASP A 190 22.10 15.61 -17.96
CA ASP A 190 21.05 16.52 -17.54
C ASP A 190 20.47 17.23 -18.78
N HIS A 191 19.26 16.87 -19.19
CA HIS A 191 18.52 17.54 -20.27
C HIS A 191 17.74 18.74 -19.76
N TYR A 192 18.30 19.49 -18.82
CA TYR A 192 17.81 20.81 -18.47
C TYR A 192 18.88 21.85 -18.78
N ASN A 193 18.57 22.72 -19.75
CA ASN A 193 19.29 23.95 -20.02
C ASN A 193 19.17 24.87 -18.81
N ASP A 194 19.92 24.60 -17.74
CA ASP A 194 20.21 25.58 -16.70
C ASP A 194 21.59 26.20 -17.02
N PRO A 195 21.65 27.46 -17.45
CA PRO A 195 22.92 28.12 -17.77
C PRO A 195 23.79 28.41 -16.53
N ASP A 196 23.26 28.30 -15.30
CA ASP A 196 23.94 28.69 -14.07
C ASP A 196 24.30 27.53 -13.12
N GLU A 197 23.87 26.29 -13.40
CA GLU A 197 24.29 25.11 -12.62
C GLU A 197 25.49 24.40 -13.27
N LYS A 198 26.58 24.29 -12.50
CA LYS A 198 27.79 23.55 -12.89
C LYS A 198 27.41 22.11 -13.25
N LYS A 199 27.79 21.70 -14.46
CA LYS A 199 27.65 20.34 -15.03
C LYS A 199 27.86 19.25 -13.97
N GLU A 200 26.78 18.64 -13.51
CA GLU A 200 26.85 17.39 -12.76
C GLU A 200 26.51 16.22 -13.67
N HIS A 201 27.34 15.19 -13.56
CA HIS A 201 27.42 14.05 -14.47
C HIS A 201 26.11 13.25 -14.48
N GLY A 202 25.75 12.71 -15.66
CA GLY A 202 24.62 11.80 -15.82
C GLY A 202 24.71 10.56 -14.92
N ASP A 203 23.74 9.67 -15.10
CA ASP A 203 23.43 8.52 -14.24
C ASP A 203 22.34 8.82 -13.21
N GLN A 204 21.25 9.42 -13.67
CA GLN A 204 20.10 9.75 -12.84
C GLN A 204 18.90 8.92 -13.26
N PHE A 205 18.20 8.33 -12.28
CA PHE A 205 16.86 7.74 -12.48
C PHE A 205 15.80 8.73 -12.02
N SER A 206 14.82 9.02 -12.87
CA SER A 206 13.73 9.94 -12.58
C SER A 206 12.38 9.28 -12.82
N VAL A 207 11.43 9.51 -11.92
CA VAL A 207 10.04 9.07 -12.06
C VAL A 207 9.10 10.28 -11.96
N ASN A 208 8.14 10.36 -12.88
CA ASN A 208 7.13 11.41 -12.95
C ASN A 208 5.80 10.89 -12.42
N LEU A 209 5.34 11.46 -11.32
CA LEU A 209 4.08 11.10 -10.69
C LEU A 209 3.05 12.19 -11.00
N ILE A 210 1.92 11.80 -11.60
CA ILE A 210 0.82 12.72 -11.91
C ILE A 210 -0.28 12.49 -10.87
N PRO A 211 -0.55 13.46 -9.97
CA PRO A 211 -1.57 13.29 -8.94
C PRO A 211 -2.98 13.38 -9.53
N GLU A 212 -3.96 12.76 -8.86
CA GLU A 212 -5.39 12.99 -9.15
C GLU A 212 -5.81 14.42 -8.81
N ILE A 213 -5.27 14.98 -7.73
CA ILE A 213 -5.60 16.33 -7.24
C ILE A 213 -4.38 17.24 -7.34
N ARG A 214 -4.58 18.42 -7.95
CA ARG A 214 -3.58 19.48 -8.03
C ARG A 214 -3.32 19.99 -6.60
N ASP A 215 -2.10 19.82 -6.10
CA ASP A 215 -1.62 20.25 -4.77
C ASP A 215 -1.89 19.30 -3.58
N THR A 216 -1.49 18.04 -3.73
CA THR A 216 -1.44 17.09 -2.61
C THR A 216 -0.20 17.29 -1.71
N PRO A 217 -0.33 17.27 -0.36
CA PRO A 217 0.81 17.28 0.56
C PRO A 217 1.67 16.01 0.43
N LEU A 218 1.16 14.97 -0.22
CA LEU A 218 1.83 13.70 -0.47
C LEU A 218 3.24 13.88 -1.05
N PHE A 219 3.44 14.75 -2.04
CA PHE A 219 4.74 14.89 -2.70
C PHE A 219 5.79 15.61 -1.85
N GLN A 220 5.34 16.47 -0.93
CA GLN A 220 6.24 17.08 0.06
C GLN A 220 6.73 16.03 1.06
N ASP A 221 5.87 15.07 1.42
CA ASP A 221 6.26 13.96 2.28
C ASP A 221 7.12 12.93 1.53
N LEU A 222 6.73 12.56 0.31
CA LEU A 222 7.45 11.62 -0.55
C LEU A 222 8.90 12.05 -0.82
N ARG A 223 9.15 13.35 -0.90
CA ARG A 223 10.51 13.92 -1.06
C ARG A 223 11.44 13.59 0.11
N LYS A 224 10.90 13.43 1.31
CA LYS A 224 11.67 13.14 2.53
C LYS A 224 11.95 11.65 2.72
N ARG A 225 11.32 10.80 1.90
CA ARG A 225 11.38 9.35 1.99
C ARG A 225 12.44 8.75 1.06
N LYS A 226 12.97 7.60 1.45
CA LYS A 226 13.92 6.82 0.66
C LYS A 226 13.19 5.93 -0.32
N LEU A 227 13.58 5.95 -1.59
CA LEU A 227 13.03 5.08 -2.61
C LEU A 227 13.84 3.78 -2.68
N ILE A 228 13.13 2.67 -2.60
CA ILE A 228 13.63 1.33 -2.94
C ILE A 228 12.76 0.78 -4.07
N ILE A 229 13.40 0.34 -5.15
CA ILE A 229 12.74 -0.25 -6.30
C ILE A 229 13.04 -1.75 -6.34
N THR A 230 12.04 -2.57 -6.61
CA THR A 230 12.27 -3.98 -6.97
C THR A 230 11.90 -4.20 -8.43
N VAL A 231 12.75 -4.89 -9.20
CA VAL A 231 12.49 -5.31 -10.59
C VAL A 231 12.99 -6.73 -10.75
N ASN A 232 12.16 -7.63 -11.29
CA ASN A 232 12.51 -9.06 -11.48
C ASN A 232 13.03 -9.77 -10.20
N GLY A 233 12.55 -9.36 -9.02
CA GLY A 233 12.97 -9.91 -7.74
C GLY A 233 14.29 -9.34 -7.20
N GLU A 234 15.01 -8.50 -7.95
CA GLU A 234 16.17 -7.77 -7.47
C GLU A 234 15.78 -6.41 -6.89
N THR A 235 16.42 -6.03 -5.78
CA THR A 235 16.16 -4.78 -5.06
C THR A 235 17.26 -3.75 -5.30
N TYR A 236 16.86 -2.53 -5.58
CA TYR A 236 17.70 -1.36 -5.89
C TYR A 236 17.36 -0.24 -4.90
N ASN A 237 18.30 0.14 -4.05
CA ASN A 237 18.14 1.19 -3.06
C ASN A 237 18.60 2.54 -3.63
N LEU A 238 17.64 3.33 -4.08
CA LEU A 238 17.89 4.66 -4.65
C LEU A 238 18.09 5.76 -3.59
N GLY A 239 17.80 5.46 -2.32
CA GLY A 239 18.00 6.40 -1.23
C GLY A 239 17.09 7.64 -1.34
N ASN A 240 17.59 8.77 -0.87
CA ASN A 240 16.81 10.02 -0.80
C ASN A 240 16.62 10.66 -2.18
N CYS A 241 15.49 11.36 -2.35
CA CYS A 241 15.26 12.18 -3.53
C CYS A 241 16.33 13.27 -3.64
N LEU A 242 17.10 13.25 -4.73
CA LEU A 242 18.13 14.25 -5.04
C LEU A 242 17.47 15.56 -5.44
N ARG A 243 16.54 15.50 -6.40
CA ARG A 243 15.87 16.65 -6.98
C ARG A 243 14.41 16.36 -7.23
N TRP A 244 13.56 17.28 -6.81
CA TRP A 244 12.13 17.28 -7.12
C TRP A 244 11.79 18.53 -7.93
N SER A 245 11.18 18.35 -9.09
CA SER A 245 10.70 19.45 -9.93
C SER A 245 9.22 19.28 -10.26
N LYS A 246 8.47 20.37 -10.13
CA LYS A 246 7.05 20.44 -10.45
C LYS A 246 6.82 21.40 -11.60
N ILE A 247 6.24 20.91 -12.70
CA ILE A 247 5.82 21.72 -13.85
C ILE A 247 4.40 21.30 -14.20
N ASP A 248 3.46 22.22 -14.07
CA ASP A 248 2.02 21.98 -14.20
C ASP A 248 1.51 20.81 -13.33
N PHE A 249 1.20 19.67 -13.95
CA PHE A 249 0.70 18.45 -13.29
C PHE A 249 1.79 17.39 -13.12
N THR A 250 2.99 17.63 -13.62
CA THR A 250 4.11 16.68 -13.56
C THR A 250 4.93 16.90 -12.30
N ASN A 251 5.29 15.80 -11.63
CA ASN A 251 6.13 15.81 -10.43
C ASN A 251 7.26 14.82 -10.62
N TRP A 252 8.41 15.33 -11.05
CA TRP A 252 9.60 14.53 -11.30
C TRP A 252 10.41 14.38 -10.02
N PHE A 253 10.60 13.15 -9.57
CA PHE A 253 11.50 12.78 -8.49
C PHE A 253 12.74 12.12 -9.09
N THR A 254 13.90 12.67 -8.81
CA THR A 254 15.17 12.25 -9.39
C THR A 254 16.08 11.68 -8.32
N TYR A 255 16.74 10.57 -8.64
CA TYR A 255 17.59 9.78 -7.77
C TYR A 255 18.91 9.47 -8.49
N ARG A 256 19.96 9.27 -7.71
CA ARG A 256 21.31 8.98 -8.21
C ARG A 256 22.01 8.00 -7.27
N GLY A 257 23.00 7.29 -7.79
CA GLY A 257 23.84 6.36 -7.04
C GLY A 257 24.05 5.06 -7.81
N GLU A 258 24.80 4.14 -7.22
CA GLU A 258 25.17 2.87 -7.85
C GLU A 258 23.94 2.06 -8.30
N ASP A 259 22.89 2.03 -7.49
CA ASP A 259 21.66 1.30 -7.83
C ASP A 259 20.82 2.02 -8.90
N ALA A 260 20.98 3.34 -9.07
CA ALA A 260 20.39 4.08 -10.18
C ALA A 260 21.08 3.73 -11.51
N GLU A 261 22.41 3.55 -11.49
CA GLU A 261 23.19 3.07 -12.65
C GLU A 261 22.80 1.64 -13.07
N LYS A 262 22.58 0.75 -12.08
CA LYS A 262 22.08 -0.60 -12.33
C LYS A 262 20.70 -0.60 -12.97
N ILE A 263 19.77 0.22 -12.46
CA ILE A 263 18.47 0.44 -13.11
C ILE A 263 18.64 0.97 -14.54
N GLY A 264 19.56 1.91 -14.75
CA GLY A 264 19.89 2.39 -16.10
C GLY A 264 20.32 1.27 -17.05
N SER A 265 21.04 0.27 -16.55
CA SER A 265 21.44 -0.92 -17.33
C SER A 265 20.25 -1.81 -17.69
N LEU A 266 19.21 -1.88 -16.84
CA LEU A 266 17.94 -2.53 -17.19
C LEU A 266 17.22 -1.76 -18.31
N LEU A 267 17.10 -0.43 -18.16
CA LEU A 267 16.39 0.43 -19.11
C LEU A 267 17.04 0.48 -20.50
N LYS A 268 18.34 0.15 -20.60
CA LYS A 268 19.04 0.00 -21.88
C LYS A 268 18.58 -1.20 -22.73
N GLN A 269 17.81 -2.13 -22.16
CA GLN A 269 17.23 -3.27 -22.87
C GLN A 269 15.89 -2.87 -23.52
N SER A 270 15.95 -2.13 -24.63
CA SER A 270 14.84 -1.37 -25.24
C SER A 270 13.74 -2.20 -25.94
N ASP A 271 13.70 -3.50 -25.69
CA ASP A 271 12.79 -4.48 -26.29
C ASP A 271 12.03 -5.31 -25.22
N LYS A 272 12.37 -5.10 -23.95
CA LYS A 272 11.77 -5.83 -22.83
C LYS A 272 10.84 -4.94 -22.01
N THR A 273 9.79 -5.55 -21.50
CA THR A 273 8.92 -4.92 -20.50
C THR A 273 9.41 -5.31 -19.10
N PHE A 274 9.53 -4.32 -18.23
CA PHE A 274 9.94 -4.49 -16.85
C PHE A 274 8.86 -3.99 -15.91
N ARG A 275 8.59 -4.75 -14.85
CA ARG A 275 7.71 -4.33 -13.77
C ARG A 275 8.50 -3.69 -12.65
N PHE A 276 8.21 -2.43 -12.37
CA PHE A 276 8.84 -1.63 -11.32
C PHE A 276 7.95 -1.61 -10.10
N TYR A 277 8.47 -2.07 -8.96
CA TYR A 277 7.82 -1.97 -7.65
C TYR A 277 8.52 -0.86 -6.85
N CYS A 278 8.00 0.36 -6.93
CA CYS A 278 8.57 1.53 -6.26
C CYS A 278 7.96 1.70 -4.88
N ASN A 279 8.81 1.67 -3.84
CA ASN A 279 8.41 1.79 -2.44
C ASN A 279 9.19 2.93 -1.76
N TRP A 280 8.47 3.90 -1.19
CA TRP A 280 9.05 5.02 -0.45
C TRP A 280 8.89 4.82 1.06
N TYR A 281 10.01 4.64 1.75
CA TYR A 281 10.10 4.40 3.20
C TYR A 281 10.53 5.66 3.95
N GLU A 282 10.13 5.79 5.21
CA GLU A 282 10.70 6.80 6.13
C GLU A 282 12.21 6.63 6.35
#